data_AF-A0A523WR06-F1
#
_entry.id   AF-A0A523WR06-F1
#
_cell.length_a   1.000
_cell.length_b   1.000
_cell.length_c   1.000
_cell.angle_alpha   90.00
_cell.angle_beta   90.00
_cell.angle_gamma   90.00
#
_symmetry.space_group_name_H-M   'P 1'
#
loop_
_entity.id
_entity.type
_entity.pdbx_description
1 polymer ?
#
loop_
_entity_poly.entity_id
_entity_poly.type
_entity_poly.pdbx_seq_one_letter_code
_entity_poly.pdbx_strand_id
1 'polypeptide(L)'
;MKYLIASDKFRHKFTKEIEEICGERVSLCYQCGKCSAGCPVAYAMDYLPNQITRLAQLGMVDTVMESSTIWICASCQTCSVRCPRGIDLAK
;
A
#
# COMPACT_ATOMS: atom_id res chain seq x y z
N MET A 1 1.02 -9.88 -24.70
CA MET A 1 1.23 -9.59 -23.27
C MET A 1 0.14 -10.29 -22.47
N LYS A 2 0.40 -11.51 -21.98
CA LYS A 2 -0.58 -12.31 -21.22
C LYS A 2 -0.60 -11.80 -19.79
N TYR A 3 -1.55 -10.93 -19.44
CA TYR A 3 -1.90 -10.69 -18.05
C TYR A 3 -2.71 -11.89 -17.56
N LEU A 4 -2.02 -12.95 -17.13
CA LEU A 4 -2.62 -14.01 -16.33
C LEU A 4 -2.81 -13.46 -14.92
N ILE A 5 -3.90 -12.74 -14.72
CA ILE A 5 -4.34 -12.38 -13.38
C ILE A 5 -5.07 -13.61 -12.84
N ALA A 6 -4.31 -14.51 -12.24
CA ALA A 6 -4.82 -15.75 -11.68
C ALA A 6 -5.66 -15.39 -10.43
N SER A 7 -6.93 -15.82 -10.43
CA SER A 7 -7.91 -15.42 -9.40
C SER A 7 -7.53 -15.89 -8.00
N ASP A 8 -6.72 -16.95 -7.91
CA ASP A 8 -6.14 -17.50 -6.69
C ASP A 8 -5.25 -16.49 -5.93
N LYS A 9 -4.72 -15.47 -6.62
CA LYS A 9 -3.86 -14.44 -6.00
C LYS A 9 -4.62 -13.35 -5.26
N PHE A 10 -5.96 -13.36 -5.29
CA PHE A 10 -6.78 -12.34 -4.64
C PHE A 10 -7.44 -12.88 -3.38
N ARG A 11 -7.02 -12.35 -2.23
CA ARG A 11 -7.69 -12.60 -0.95
C ARG A 11 -8.78 -11.57 -0.71
N HIS A 12 -10.01 -11.90 -1.09
CA HIS A 12 -11.17 -10.99 -1.06
C HIS A 12 -11.47 -10.31 0.29
N LYS A 13 -11.03 -10.87 1.42
CA LYS A 13 -11.25 -10.31 2.77
C LYS A 13 -10.07 -9.49 3.29
N PHE A 14 -8.93 -9.50 2.61
CA PHE A 14 -7.69 -8.93 3.14
C PHE A 14 -7.79 -7.44 3.47
N THR A 15 -8.42 -6.65 2.59
CA THR A 15 -8.62 -5.22 2.85
C THR A 15 -9.37 -4.99 4.15
N LYS A 16 -10.38 -5.80 4.47
CA LYS A 16 -11.12 -5.66 5.73
C LYS A 16 -10.27 -6.07 6.93
N GLU A 17 -9.53 -7.17 6.80
CA GLU A 17 -8.63 -7.66 7.85
C GLU A 17 -7.56 -6.61 8.21
N ILE A 18 -6.91 -5.98 7.22
CA ILE A 18 -5.89 -4.97 7.49
C ILE A 18 -6.49 -3.72 8.13
N GLU A 19 -7.66 -3.26 7.67
CA GLU A 19 -8.37 -2.11 8.28
C GLU A 19 -8.74 -2.40 9.75
N GLU A 20 -9.12 -3.63 10.08
CA GLU A 20 -9.39 -4.06 11.47
C GLU A 20 -8.12 -4.09 12.33
N ILE A 21 -6.98 -4.50 11.77
CA ILE A 21 -5.69 -4.58 12.48
C ILE A 21 -5.08 -3.20 12.73
N CYS A 22 -4.98 -2.36 11.70
CA CYS A 22 -4.30 -1.07 11.80
C CYS A 22 -5.23 0.08 12.23
N GLY A 23 -6.55 -0.09 12.09
CA GLY A 23 -7.54 0.96 12.37
C GLY A 23 -7.59 2.07 11.31
N GLU A 24 -6.88 1.92 10.20
CA GLU A 24 -6.89 2.86 9.07
C GLU A 24 -7.79 2.37 7.96
N ARG A 25 -8.48 3.27 7.27
CA ARG A 25 -9.35 2.91 6.13
C ARG A 25 -8.61 2.98 4.81
N VAL A 26 -7.79 1.97 4.52
CA VAL A 26 -7.03 1.88 3.25
C VAL A 26 -7.93 1.83 2.02
N SER A 27 -9.19 1.40 2.16
CA SER A 27 -10.23 1.46 1.11
C SER A 27 -10.52 2.88 0.60
N LEU A 28 -10.21 3.92 1.37
CA LEU A 28 -10.40 5.32 0.95
C LEU A 28 -9.35 5.80 -0.05
N CYS A 29 -8.25 5.05 -0.23
CA CYS A 29 -7.18 5.44 -1.14
C CYS A 29 -7.65 5.40 -2.60
N TYR A 30 -7.63 6.56 -3.24
CA TYR A 30 -7.97 6.75 -4.65
C TYR A 30 -6.76 6.92 -5.59
N GLN A 31 -5.56 6.48 -5.15
CA GLN A 31 -4.35 6.42 -5.97
C GLN A 31 -3.82 7.78 -6.51
N CYS A 32 -3.91 8.87 -5.75
CA CYS A 32 -3.34 10.16 -6.17
C CYS A 32 -1.81 10.24 -6.26
N GLY A 33 -1.06 9.29 -5.69
CA GLY A 33 0.40 9.24 -5.76
C GLY A 33 1.17 10.23 -4.86
N LYS A 34 0.49 11.08 -4.08
CA LYS A 34 1.14 12.11 -3.24
C LYS A 34 2.09 11.54 -2.18
N CYS A 35 1.75 10.37 -1.62
CA CYS A 35 2.61 9.64 -0.71
C CYS A 35 3.92 9.21 -1.39
N SER A 36 3.85 8.69 -2.61
CA SER A 36 4.99 8.24 -3.39
C SER A 36 5.88 9.39 -3.82
N ALA A 37 5.30 10.49 -4.32
CA ALA A 37 6.05 11.69 -4.68
C ALA A 37 6.75 12.35 -3.48
N GLY A 38 6.24 12.15 -2.26
CA GLY A 38 6.81 12.68 -1.03
C GLY A 38 7.77 11.73 -0.30
N CYS A 39 7.91 10.48 -0.73
CA CYS A 39 8.68 9.48 0.00
C CYS A 39 10.18 9.68 -0.23
N PRO A 40 11.00 9.96 0.82
CA PRO A 40 12.43 10.23 0.66
C PRO A 40 13.23 8.99 0.25
N VAL A 41 12.70 7.79 0.52
CA VAL A 41 13.36 6.51 0.23
C VAL A 41 12.71 5.76 -0.94
N ALA A 42 11.84 6.43 -1.72
CA ALA A 42 11.16 5.82 -2.86
C ALA A 42 12.12 5.20 -3.89
N TYR A 43 13.33 5.76 -4.02
CA TYR A 43 14.35 5.26 -4.96
C TYR A 43 14.85 3.85 -4.62
N ALA A 44 14.64 3.37 -3.39
CA ALA A 44 15.06 2.05 -2.92
C ALA A 44 13.88 1.06 -2.78
N MET A 45 12.66 1.49 -3.08
CA MET A 45 11.45 0.69 -2.96
C MET A 45 11.17 -0.08 -4.27
N ASP A 46 10.78 -1.34 -4.14
CA ASP A 46 10.30 -2.17 -5.26
C ASP A 46 8.88 -1.82 -5.70
N TYR A 47 8.06 -1.32 -4.77
CA TYR A 47 6.74 -0.76 -5.03
C TYR A 47 6.60 0.57 -4.28
N LEU A 48 6.13 1.60 -4.96
CA LEU A 48 5.90 2.88 -4.32
C LEU A 48 4.77 2.78 -3.26
N PRO A 49 4.72 3.67 -2.26
CA PRO A 49 3.71 3.63 -1.20
C PRO A 49 2.26 3.50 -1.71
N ASN A 50 1.88 4.25 -2.75
CA ASN A 50 0.53 4.13 -3.33
C ASN A 50 0.28 2.75 -3.98
N GLN A 51 1.32 2.14 -4.56
CA GLN A 51 1.23 0.83 -5.19
C GLN A 51 1.08 -0.27 -4.14
N ILE A 52 1.81 -0.22 -3.02
CA ILE A 52 1.59 -1.12 -1.87
C ILE A 52 0.17 -1.00 -1.35
N THR A 53 -0.34 0.22 -1.15
CA THR A 53 -1.74 0.42 -0.75
C THR A 53 -2.70 -0.19 -1.78
N ARG A 54 -2.40 -0.09 -3.09
CA ARG A 54 -3.23 -0.70 -4.13
C ARG A 54 -3.22 -2.22 -4.08
N LEU A 55 -2.05 -2.83 -3.90
CA LEU A 55 -1.91 -4.27 -3.77
C LEU A 55 -2.69 -4.78 -2.55
N ALA A 56 -2.62 -4.05 -1.44
CA ALA A 56 -3.43 -4.33 -0.26
C ALA A 56 -4.95 -4.22 -0.54
N GLN A 57 -5.41 -3.16 -1.22
CA GLN A 57 -6.81 -3.00 -1.62
C GLN A 57 -7.32 -4.14 -2.52
N LEU A 58 -6.44 -4.67 -3.37
CA LEU A 58 -6.76 -5.77 -4.28
C LEU A 58 -6.71 -7.14 -3.58
N GLY A 59 -6.15 -7.22 -2.37
CA GLY A 59 -5.97 -8.49 -1.68
C GLY A 59 -4.81 -9.32 -2.22
N MET A 60 -3.81 -8.69 -2.86
CA MET A 60 -2.60 -9.36 -3.36
C MET A 60 -1.59 -9.53 -2.23
N VAL A 61 -1.95 -10.32 -1.21
CA VAL A 61 -1.22 -10.43 0.05
C VAL A 61 0.21 -10.89 -0.15
N ASP A 62 0.41 -11.96 -0.91
CA ASP A 62 1.74 -12.54 -1.11
C ASP A 62 2.70 -11.51 -1.72
N THR A 63 2.22 -10.73 -2.69
CA THR A 63 3.00 -9.64 -3.31
C THR A 63 3.34 -8.52 -2.32
N VAL A 64 2.43 -8.17 -1.41
CA VAL A 64 2.71 -7.18 -0.36
C VAL A 64 3.75 -7.73 0.64
N MET A 65 3.61 -9.00 1.04
CA MET A 65 4.48 -9.64 2.03
C MET A 65 5.89 -9.90 1.50
N GLU A 66 6.04 -10.17 0.20
CA GLU A 66 7.32 -10.34 -0.47
C GLU A 66 8.02 -9.01 -0.79
N SER A 67 7.32 -7.89 -0.66
CA SER A 67 7.85 -6.59 -1.03
C SER A 67 8.93 -6.10 -0.05
N SER A 68 10.02 -5.54 -0.58
CA SER A 68 11.03 -4.88 0.24
C SER A 68 10.56 -3.54 0.81
N THR A 69 9.56 -2.92 0.17
CA THR A 69 9.04 -1.59 0.53
C THR A 69 8.57 -1.49 1.98
N ILE A 70 7.86 -2.51 2.48
CA ILE A 70 7.37 -2.51 3.87
C ILE A 70 8.51 -2.52 4.89
N TRP A 71 9.68 -3.04 4.52
CA TRP A 71 10.88 -3.12 5.38
C TRP A 71 11.80 -1.90 5.25
N ILE A 72 11.79 -1.23 4.08
CA ILE A 72 12.63 -0.05 3.80
C ILE A 72 11.95 1.25 4.26
N CYS A 73 10.64 1.23 4.52
CA CYS A 73 9.90 2.37 5.04
C CYS A 73 10.60 2.94 6.29
N ALA A 74 11.03 4.21 6.21
CA ALA A 74 11.71 4.89 7.32
C ALA A 74 10.73 5.47 8.36
N SER A 75 9.43 5.16 8.26
CA SER A 75 8.35 5.72 9.10
C SER A 75 8.42 7.24 9.31
N CYS A 76 8.85 7.98 8.28
CA CYS A 76 9.09 9.43 8.35
C CYS A 76 7.80 10.28 8.35
N GLN A 77 6.61 9.66 8.29
CA GLN A 77 5.29 10.29 8.35
C GLN A 77 4.92 11.28 7.22
N THR A 78 5.79 11.52 6.25
CA THR A 78 5.52 12.48 5.16
C THR A 78 4.29 12.10 4.33
N CYS A 79 4.09 10.81 4.08
CA CYS A 79 2.95 10.28 3.35
C CYS A 79 1.62 10.52 4.09
N SER A 80 1.60 10.26 5.40
CA SER A 80 0.44 10.39 6.27
C SER A 80 -0.02 11.85 6.39
N VAL A 81 0.90 12.77 6.67
CA VAL A 81 0.60 14.21 6.78
C VAL A 81 0.05 14.79 5.48
N ARG A 82 0.49 14.27 4.33
CA ARG A 82 0.13 14.82 3.01
C ARG A 82 -1.07 14.14 2.38
N CYS A 83 -1.60 13.07 2.97
CA CYS A 83 -2.67 12.27 2.38
C CYS A 83 -3.99 13.07 2.35
N PRO A 84 -4.56 13.37 1.16
CA PRO A 84 -5.82 14.13 1.07
C PRO A 84 -7.05 13.34 1.52
N ARG A 85 -6.90 12.02 1.74
CA ARG A 85 -7.94 11.14 2.26
C ARG A 85 -7.78 10.87 3.76
N GLY A 86 -6.75 11.43 4.39
CA GLY A 86 -6.49 11.29 5.82
C GLY A 86 -6.06 9.88 6.24
N ILE A 87 -5.49 9.09 5.33
CA ILE A 87 -4.98 7.74 5.64
C ILE A 87 -3.59 7.88 6.23
N ASP A 88 -3.34 7.23 7.37
CA ASP A 88 -1.98 7.07 7.90
C ASP A 88 -1.30 5.88 7.22
N LEU A 89 -0.39 6.15 6.27
CA LEU A 89 0.31 5.10 5.52
C LEU A 89 1.55 4.56 6.25
N ALA A 90 2.03 5.24 7.28
CA ALA A 90 3.26 4.89 7.98
C ALA A 90 3.01 4.05 9.25
N LYS A 91 1.75 3.73 9.53
CA LYS A 91 1.27 2.87 10.60
C LYS A 91 1.13 1.43 10.11
#